data_AF-A0A1G9BRK7-F1
#
_entry.id   AF-A0A1G9BRK7-F1
#
_cell.length_a   1.000
_cell.length_b   1.000
_cell.length_c   1.000
_cell.angle_alpha   90.00
_cell.angle_beta   90.00
_cell.angle_gamma   90.00
#
_symmetry.space_group_name_H-M   'P 1'
#
loop_
_entity.id
_entity.type
_entity.pdbx_description
1 polymer ?
#
loop_
_entity_poly.entity_id
_entity_poly.type
_entity_poly.pdbx_seq_one_letter_code
_entity_poly.pdbx_strand_id
1 'polypeptide(L)' 'MKGLWFVDKETLCNNMCISKSYFEEIFQKDPRLKSCEYKKGRKVLWETEKAKQFMKDILTEIAE' A
#
# COMPACT_ATOMS: atom_id res chain seq x y z
N MET A 1 -0.06 -8.49 -20.25
CA MET A 1 -0.12 -7.41 -19.23
C MET A 1 0.47 -7.96 -17.93
N LYS A 2 1.66 -7.50 -17.52
CA LYS A 2 2.39 -8.07 -16.37
C LYS A 2 1.76 -7.60 -15.05
N GLY A 3 0.86 -8.41 -14.48
CA GLY A 3 0.17 -8.17 -13.20
C GLY A 3 1.02 -8.40 -11.93
N LEU A 4 2.35 -8.30 -12.02
CA LEU A 4 3.26 -8.44 -10.86
C LEU A 4 3.63 -7.10 -10.23
N TRP A 5 3.49 -6.01 -10.97
CA TRP A 5 3.92 -4.68 -10.56
C TRP A 5 2.92 -3.96 -9.68
N PHE A 6 1.64 -4.33 -9.75
CA PHE A 6 0.58 -3.62 -9.05
C PHE A 6 -0.30 -4.61 -8.30
N VAL A 7 -0.57 -4.31 -7.03
CA VAL A 7 -1.41 -5.13 -6.15
C VAL A 7 -2.61 -4.32 -5.67
N ASP A 8 -3.72 -5.00 -5.42
CA ASP A 8 -4.86 -4.39 -4.75
C ASP A 8 -4.65 -4.32 -3.23
N LYS A 9 -5.56 -3.59 -2.56
CA LYS A 9 -5.51 -3.40 -1.11
C LYS A 9 -5.48 -4.72 -0.36
N GLU A 10 -6.28 -5.70 -0.79
CA GLU A 10 -6.41 -6.98 -0.11
C GLU A 10 -5.11 -7.79 -0.17
N THR A 11 -4.52 -7.87 -1.36
CA THR A 11 -3.24 -8.52 -1.59
C THR A 11 -2.12 -7.83 -0.80
N LEU A 12 -2.10 -6.50 -0.78
CA LEU A 12 -1.09 -5.73 -0.06
C LEU A 12 -1.21 -5.94 1.46
N CYS A 13 -2.43 -5.92 2.01
CA CYS A 13 -2.67 -6.19 3.43
C CYS A 13 -2.24 -7.61 3.81
N ASN A 14 -2.58 -8.61 2.99
CA ASN A 14 -2.19 -10.00 3.22
C ASN A 14 -0.67 -10.19 3.20
N ASN A 15 0.03 -9.59 2.23
CA ASN A 15 1.48 -9.67 2.11
C ASN A 15 2.21 -9.01 3.30
N MET A 16 1.61 -7.98 3.88
CA MET A 16 2.18 -7.23 5.00
C MET A 16 1.66 -7.71 6.35
N CYS A 17 0.80 -8.74 6.39
CA CYS A 17 0.16 -9.26 7.59
C CYS A 17 -0.54 -8.18 8.45
N ILE A 18 -1.20 -7.20 7.81
CA ILE A 18 -1.91 -6.12 8.49
C ILE A 18 -3.43 -6.16 8.22
N SER A 19 -4.20 -5.57 9.13
CA SER A 19 -5.65 -5.46 8.94
C SER A 19 -6.01 -4.40 7.90
N LYS A 20 -7.17 -4.60 7.24
CA LYS A 20 -7.71 -3.65 6.26
C LYS A 20 -8.04 -2.28 6.88
N SER A 21 -8.43 -2.23 8.16
CA SER A 21 -8.70 -0.97 8.88
C SER A 21 -7.42 -0.21 9.18
N TYR A 22 -6.40 -0.91 9.69
CA TYR A 22 -5.09 -0.33 9.94
C TYR A 22 -4.48 0.25 8.66
N PHE A 23 -4.67 -0.43 7.52
CA PHE A 23 -4.29 0.10 6.21
C PHE A 23 -4.91 1.47 5.90
N GLU A 24 -6.23 1.62 6.09
CA GLU A 24 -6.96 2.86 5.76
C GLU A 24 -6.65 4.00 6.71
N GLU A 25 -6.42 3.68 7.97
CA GLU A 25 -6.17 4.66 9.02
C GLU A 25 -4.76 5.24 8.94
N ILE A 26 -3.76 4.39 8.70
CA ILE A 26 -2.34 4.74 8.78
C ILE A 26 -1.72 4.98 7.41
N PHE A 27 -1.92 4.06 6.47
CA PHE A 27 -1.14 4.08 5.23
C PHE A 27 -1.85 4.77 4.06
N GLN A 28 -3.16 4.56 3.88
CA GLN A 28 -3.91 5.13 2.76
C GLN A 28 -3.91 6.67 2.77
N LYS A 29 -3.75 7.27 3.94
CA LYS A 29 -3.70 8.73 4.10
C LYS A 29 -2.30 9.29 3.86
N ASP A 30 -1.24 8.48 3.93
CA ASP A 30 0.14 8.92 3.79
C ASP A 30 0.44 9.35 2.33
N PRO A 31 1.03 10.55 2.12
CA PRO A 31 1.37 11.05 0.80
C PRO A 31 2.30 10.12 -0.01
N ARG A 32 3.20 9.40 0.65
CA ARG A 32 4.14 8.47 0.00
C ARG A 32 3.37 7.34 -0.66
N LEU A 33 2.44 6.72 0.05
CA LEU A 33 1.63 5.64 -0.52
C LEU A 33 0.73 6.14 -1.66
N LYS A 34 0.17 7.34 -1.53
CA LYS A 34 -0.61 7.96 -2.63
C LYS A 34 0.23 8.21 -3.88
N SER A 35 1.53 8.47 -3.74
CA SER A 35 2.43 8.74 -4.88
C SER A 35 2.65 7.52 -5.79
N CYS A 36 2.44 6.30 -5.28
CA CYS A 36 2.54 5.06 -6.06
C CYS A 36 1.17 4.43 -6.38
N GLU A 37 0.08 5.18 -6.13
CA GLU A 37 -1.29 4.76 -6.43
C GLU A 37 -1.58 4.81 -7.94
N TYR A 38 -2.17 3.75 -8.46
CA TYR A 38 -2.63 3.63 -9.83
C TYR A 38 -4.13 3.30 -9.87
N LYS A 39 -4.91 4.20 -10.50
CA LYS A 39 -6.35 4.03 -10.67
C LYS A 39 -6.66 3.39 -12.03
N LYS A 40 -7.37 2.27 -12.02
CA LYS A 40 -7.88 1.58 -13.21
C LYS A 40 -9.39 1.40 -13.10
N GLY A 41 -10.14 2.37 -13.64
CA GLY A 41 -11.58 2.44 -13.48
C GLY A 41 -11.95 2.64 -12.01
N ARG A 42 -12.74 1.72 -11.44
CA ARG A 42 -13.11 1.73 -10.01
C ARG A 42 -12.08 1.06 -9.11
N LYS A 43 -11.03 0.44 -9.67
CA LYS A 43 -10.00 -0.27 -8.90
C LYS A 43 -8.85 0.67 -8.59
N VAL A 44 -8.37 0.58 -7.36
CA VAL A 44 -7.14 1.21 -6.90
C VAL A 44 -6.11 0.13 -6.69
N LEU A 45 -4.94 0.31 -7.31
CA LEU A 45 -3.79 -0.57 -7.17
C LEU A 45 -2.58 0.24 -6.73
N TRP A 46 -1.59 -0.40 -6.12
CA TRP A 46 -0.34 0.23 -5.73
C TRP A 46 0.83 -0.51 -6.32
N GLU A 47 1.87 0.22 -6.71
CA GLU A 47 3.09 -0.41 -7.19
C GLU A 47 3.74 -1.22 -6.05
N THR A 48 3.89 -2.52 -6.27
CA THR A 48 4.12 -3.52 -5.21
C THR A 48 5.34 -3.20 -4.35
N GLU A 49 6.49 -2.92 -4.96
CA GLU A 49 7.74 -2.77 -4.22
C GLU A 49 7.83 -1.39 -3.55
N LYS A 50 7.40 -0.33 -4.24
CA LYS A 50 7.28 1.00 -3.62
C LYS A 50 6.30 1.03 -2.46
N ALA A 51 5.14 0.41 -2.61
CA ALA A 51 4.13 0.37 -1.56
C ALA A 51 4.68 -0.32 -0.31
N LYS A 52 5.31 -1.48 -0.46
CA LYS A 52 5.97 -2.19 0.65
C LYS A 52 7.05 -1.34 1.32
N GLN A 53 7.87 -0.64 0.53
CA GLN A 53 8.93 0.22 1.09
C GLN A 53 8.33 1.37 1.91
N PHE A 54 7.39 2.13 1.35
CA PHE A 54 6.75 3.23 2.07
C PHE A 54 6.03 2.76 3.33
N MET A 55 5.35 1.60 3.28
CA MET A 55 4.73 1.03 4.46
C MET A 55 5.75 0.67 5.55
N LYS A 56 6.92 0.15 5.19
CA LYS A 56 8.00 -0.11 6.16
C LYS A 56 8.55 1.19 6.77
N ASP A 57 8.71 2.23 5.97
CA ASP A 57 9.20 3.53 6.43
C ASP A 57 8.21 4.14 7.43
N ILE A 58 6.92 4.15 7.08
CA ILE A 58 5.82 4.61 7.96
C ILE A 58 5.80 3.83 9.29
N LEU A 59 5.94 2.50 9.23
CA LEU A 59 5.95 1.67 10.43
C LEU A 59 7.17 1.93 11.33
N THR A 60 8.33 2.16 10.73
CA THR A 60 9.56 2.49 11.47
C THR A 60 9.39 3.82 12.20
N GLU A 61 8.85 4.83 11.52
CA GLU A 61 8.58 6.15 12.11
C GLU A 61 7.57 6.13 13.25
N ILE A 62 6.61 5.20 13.25
CA ILE A 62 5.62 5.06 14.33
C ILE A 62 6.19 4.32 15.56
N ALA A 63 7.18 3.45 15.35
CA ALA A 63 7.79 2.66 16.40
C ALA A 63 8.83 3.43 17.23
N GLU A 64 9.29 4.59 16.72
CA GLU A 64 10.19 5.54 17.40
C GLU A 64 9.41 6.56 18.25
#